data_AF-A0A524EZG5-F1
#
_entry.id   AF-A0A524EZG5-F1
#
_cell.length_a   1.000
_cell.length_b   1.000
_cell.length_c   1.000
_cell.angle_alpha   90.00
_cell.angle_beta   90.00
_cell.angle_gamma   90.00
#
_symmetry.space_group_name_H-M   'P 1'
#
loop_
_entity.id
_entity.type
_entity.pdbx_description
1 polymer ?
#
loop_
_entity_poly.entity_id
_entity_poly.type
_entity_poly.pdbx_seq_one_letter_code
_entity_poly.pdbx_strand_id
1 'polypeptide(L)'
;MGIKTAKCMKCWYVFLINGNNENITCPYCKSTSSEIDFEIFYRDIYGSGYKKSIEDLQNLLRVLSQYSIRRFFKEDVKKYKVKSRNKQYIFANSDGNEVSLQEIHEYIQNDIVLQRKLYNMWMSHYR
;
A
#
# COMPACT_ATOMS: atom_id res chain seq x y z
N MET A 1 -2.37 -0.66 -27.79
CA MET A 1 -2.60 0.42 -26.81
C MET A 1 -1.89 0.06 -25.51
N GLY A 2 -0.97 0.91 -25.03
CA GLY A 2 -0.25 0.66 -23.78
C GLY A 2 -1.16 0.85 -22.57
N ILE A 3 -0.95 0.04 -21.52
CA ILE A 3 -1.62 0.20 -20.23
C ILE A 3 -1.19 1.55 -19.64
N LYS A 4 -2.16 2.42 -19.36
CA LYS A 4 -1.93 3.71 -18.71
C LYS A 4 -2.24 3.59 -17.22
N THR A 5 -1.47 4.27 -16.40
CA THR A 5 -1.69 4.35 -14.95
C THR A 5 -1.93 5.80 -14.57
N ALA A 6 -2.94 6.06 -13.75
CA ALA A 6 -3.22 7.38 -13.19
C ALA A 6 -2.93 7.37 -11.70
N LYS A 7 -2.23 8.38 -11.20
CA LYS A 7 -2.08 8.64 -9.77
C LYS A 7 -2.95 9.80 -9.35
N CYS A 8 -3.91 9.53 -8.49
CA CYS A 8 -4.77 10.55 -7.90
C CYS A 8 -3.94 11.46 -6.99
N MET A 9 -3.86 12.75 -7.27
CA MET A 9 -3.10 13.69 -6.43
C MET A 9 -3.72 13.89 -5.03
N LYS A 10 -5.01 13.57 -4.85
CA LYS A 10 -5.71 13.68 -3.57
C LYS A 10 -5.34 12.57 -2.58
N CYS A 11 -5.34 11.32 -3.04
CA CYS A 11 -5.06 10.15 -2.17
C CYS A 11 -3.78 9.41 -2.54
N TRP A 12 -3.04 9.94 -3.50
CA TRP A 12 -1.77 9.41 -4.01
C TRP A 12 -1.90 7.98 -4.58
N TYR A 13 -3.13 7.57 -4.88
CA TYR A 13 -3.46 6.23 -5.34
C TYR A 13 -3.21 6.08 -6.82
N VAL A 14 -2.41 5.09 -7.19
CA VAL A 14 -2.06 4.76 -8.57
C VAL A 14 -2.93 3.60 -9.04
N PHE A 15 -3.64 3.76 -10.16
CA PHE A 15 -4.52 2.75 -10.72
C PHE A 15 -4.49 2.71 -12.24
N LEU A 16 -4.80 1.54 -12.78
CA LEU A 16 -4.88 1.35 -14.21
C LEU A 16 -6.09 2.10 -14.77
N ILE A 17 -5.89 2.79 -15.88
CA ILE A 17 -6.96 3.38 -16.67
C ILE A 17 -6.92 2.77 -18.07
N ASN A 18 -8.10 2.46 -18.60
CA ASN A 18 -8.22 2.06 -19.99
C ASN A 18 -8.18 3.32 -20.88
N GLY A 19 -7.49 3.23 -22.02
CA GLY A 19 -7.28 4.38 -22.91
C GLY A 19 -8.59 4.93 -23.47
N ASN A 20 -8.71 6.27 -23.45
CA ASN A 20 -9.78 7.16 -23.93
C ASN A 20 -10.78 7.68 -22.87
N ASN A 21 -10.40 7.80 -21.59
CA ASN A 21 -11.28 8.39 -20.59
C ASN A 21 -10.93 9.86 -20.32
N GLU A 22 -11.75 10.78 -20.85
CA GLU A 22 -11.75 12.22 -20.50
C GLU A 22 -12.10 12.47 -19.02
N ASN A 23 -12.72 11.47 -18.38
CA ASN A 23 -13.11 11.48 -16.97
C ASN A 23 -12.46 10.30 -16.22
N ILE A 24 -11.40 10.58 -15.47
CA ILE A 24 -10.72 9.58 -14.64
C ILE A 24 -11.37 9.62 -13.25
N THR A 25 -11.85 8.46 -12.77
CA THR A 25 -12.38 8.31 -11.42
C THR A 25 -11.41 7.51 -10.56
N CYS A 26 -10.96 8.10 -9.46
CA CYS A 26 -10.18 7.36 -8.47
C CYS A 26 -11.08 6.32 -7.79
N PRO A 27 -10.79 5.01 -7.85
CA PRO A 27 -11.67 4.01 -7.25
C PRO A 27 -11.64 4.05 -5.72
N TYR A 28 -10.63 4.68 -5.11
CA TYR A 28 -10.46 4.77 -3.67
C TYR A 28 -11.20 5.97 -3.06
N CYS A 29 -10.85 7.20 -3.46
CA CYS A 29 -11.51 8.40 -2.93
C CYS A 29 -12.75 8.82 -3.71
N LYS A 30 -13.13 8.08 -4.76
CA LYS A 30 -14.29 8.33 -5.64
C LYS A 30 -14.30 9.72 -6.27
N SER A 31 -13.14 10.40 -6.34
CA SER A 31 -13.03 11.69 -7.02
C SER A 31 -13.03 11.48 -8.53
N THR A 32 -13.92 12.18 -9.22
CA THR A 32 -13.97 12.28 -10.68
C THR A 32 -13.50 13.67 -11.07
N SER A 33 -12.48 13.77 -11.92
CA SER A 33 -11.98 15.05 -12.42
C SER A 33 -11.39 14.89 -13.83
N SER A 34 -11.31 16.01 -14.55
CA SER A 34 -10.44 16.20 -15.72
C SER A 34 -8.97 15.93 -15.38
N GLU A 35 -8.14 15.66 -16.38
CA GLU A 35 -6.75 15.15 -16.30
C GLU A 35 -5.80 15.87 -15.33
N ILE A 36 -6.09 17.10 -14.90
CA ILE A 36 -5.25 17.95 -14.04
C ILE A 36 -5.09 17.39 -12.60
N ASP A 37 -6.06 16.59 -12.12
CA ASP A 37 -6.01 15.97 -10.77
C ASP A 37 -5.29 14.62 -10.72
N PHE A 38 -4.82 14.14 -11.87
CA PHE A 38 -4.21 12.82 -12.02
C PHE A 38 -2.86 12.88 -12.74
N GLU A 39 -1.80 12.38 -12.09
CA GLU A 39 -0.51 12.20 -12.73
C GLU A 39 -0.57 10.93 -13.60
N ILE A 40 -0.47 11.08 -14.93
CA ILE A 40 -0.57 9.96 -15.87
C ILE A 40 0.82 9.39 -16.19
N PHE A 41 0.95 8.07 -15.99
CA PHE A 41 2.15 7.30 -16.26
C PHE A 41 1.91 6.28 -17.35
N TYR A 42 2.83 6.22 -18.30
CA TYR A 42 2.78 5.33 -19.46
C TYR A 42 3.43 3.96 -19.21
N ARG A 43 3.88 3.70 -17.97
CA ARG A 43 4.36 2.41 -17.46
C ARG A 43 3.91 2.27 -16.02
N ASP A 44 3.58 1.04 -15.60
CA ASP A 44 3.23 0.73 -14.22
C ASP A 44 4.50 0.87 -13.34
N ILE A 45 4.84 2.11 -12.96
CA ILE A 45 6.06 2.42 -12.20
C ILE A 45 6.07 1.71 -10.82
N TYR A 46 4.91 1.23 -10.39
CA TYR A 46 4.69 0.51 -9.13
C TYR A 46 4.52 -1.01 -9.33
N GLY A 47 4.54 -1.50 -10.58
CA GLY A 47 4.40 -2.92 -10.91
C GLY A 47 3.14 -3.60 -10.36
N SER A 48 3.18 -4.93 -10.33
CA SER A 48 2.08 -5.80 -9.89
C SER A 48 1.82 -5.81 -8.37
N GLY A 49 2.40 -4.88 -7.60
CA GLY A 49 2.33 -4.82 -6.13
C GLY A 49 3.37 -5.69 -5.41
N TYR A 50 3.40 -5.57 -4.08
CA TYR A 50 4.15 -6.42 -3.15
C TYR A 50 3.54 -7.83 -3.06
N LYS A 51 4.04 -8.77 -3.89
CA LYS A 51 3.66 -10.20 -3.87
C LYS A 51 4.67 -11.11 -3.16
N LYS A 52 5.36 -10.55 -2.18
CA LYS A 52 6.50 -11.20 -1.51
C LYS A 52 6.03 -12.16 -0.42
N SER A 53 6.90 -13.07 0.02
CA SER A 53 6.57 -14.09 1.01
C SER A 53 6.34 -13.49 2.41
N ILE A 54 5.88 -14.31 3.36
CA ILE A 54 5.82 -13.88 4.76
C ILE A 54 7.21 -13.60 5.33
N GLU A 55 8.24 -14.34 4.91
CA GLU A 55 9.62 -14.13 5.33
C GLU A 55 10.14 -12.77 4.84
N ASP A 56 9.82 -12.41 3.60
CA ASP A 56 10.11 -11.09 3.07
C ASP A 56 9.42 -9.97 3.87
N LEU A 57 8.17 -10.17 4.30
CA LEU A 57 7.46 -9.21 5.16
C LEU A 57 8.14 -9.11 6.54
N GLN A 58 8.54 -10.23 7.11
CA GLN A 58 9.24 -10.27 8.39
C GLN A 58 10.58 -9.53 8.32
N ASN A 59 11.35 -9.73 7.23
CA ASN A 59 12.60 -9.03 6.98
C ASN A 59 12.36 -7.53 6.78
N LEU A 60 11.33 -7.15 6.02
CA LEU A 60 10.95 -5.77 5.83
C LEU A 60 10.61 -5.08 7.16
N LEU A 61 9.85 -5.75 8.03
CA LEU A 61 9.52 -5.22 9.36
C LEU A 61 10.76 -4.99 10.23
N ARG A 62 11.80 -5.83 10.09
CA ARG A 62 13.06 -5.67 10.82
C ARG A 62 13.87 -4.45 10.36
N VAL A 63 13.87 -4.16 9.06
CA VAL A 63 14.72 -3.12 8.47
C VAL A 63 14.05 -1.75 8.44
N LEU A 64 12.72 -1.71 8.30
CA LEU A 64 11.98 -0.44 8.32
C LEU A 64 11.96 0.20 9.71
N SER A 65 11.96 1.55 9.72
CA SER A 65 11.84 2.29 10.97
C SER A 65 10.50 2.02 11.66
N GLN A 66 10.50 2.03 13.00
CA GLN A 66 9.28 1.88 13.79
C GLN A 66 8.23 2.94 13.45
N TYR A 67 8.67 4.15 13.07
CA TYR A 67 7.79 5.22 12.63
C TYR A 67 7.06 4.85 11.33
N SER A 68 7.79 4.40 10.31
CA SER A 68 7.23 4.02 9.01
C SER A 68 6.19 2.91 9.17
N ILE A 69 6.50 1.89 9.96
CA ILE A 69 5.59 0.77 10.22
C ILE A 69 4.34 1.27 10.97
N ARG A 70 4.51 1.99 12.08
CA ARG A 70 3.35 2.52 12.84
C ARG A 70 2.46 3.40 11.98
N ARG A 71 3.05 4.24 11.13
CA ARG A 71 2.31 5.10 10.20
C ARG A 71 1.50 4.28 9.19
N PHE A 72 2.13 3.31 8.52
CA PHE A 72 1.44 2.42 7.57
C PHE A 72 0.25 1.69 8.21
N PHE A 73 0.43 1.13 9.40
CA PHE A 73 -0.65 0.43 10.09
C PHE A 73 -1.76 1.38 10.56
N LYS A 74 -1.42 2.59 11.00
CA LYS A 74 -2.38 3.59 11.48
C LYS A 74 -3.16 4.27 10.35
N GLU A 75 -2.50 4.62 9.24
CA GLU A 75 -3.07 5.41 8.15
C GLU A 75 -3.67 4.55 7.05
N ASP A 76 -3.06 3.39 6.75
CA ASP A 76 -3.41 2.60 5.58
C ASP A 76 -4.14 1.31 5.93
N VAL A 77 -3.57 0.49 6.82
CA VAL A 77 -4.18 -0.79 7.21
C VAL A 77 -5.46 -0.56 8.00
N LYS A 78 -5.41 0.32 9.02
CA LYS A 78 -6.49 0.73 9.96
C LYS A 78 -7.16 -0.39 10.76
N LYS A 79 -7.25 -1.59 10.21
CA LYS A 79 -7.81 -2.82 10.79
C LYS A 79 -6.97 -3.34 11.96
N TYR A 80 -5.65 -3.18 11.87
CA TYR A 80 -4.72 -3.71 12.87
C TYR A 80 -3.97 -2.58 13.56
N LYS A 81 -3.89 -2.67 14.89
CA LYS A 81 -3.02 -1.85 15.72
C LYS A 81 -1.67 -2.54 15.82
N VAL A 82 -0.59 -1.78 15.73
CA VAL A 82 0.77 -2.28 15.88
C VAL A 82 1.44 -1.67 17.10
N LYS A 83 2.08 -2.50 17.92
CA LYS A 83 2.97 -2.10 19.01
C LYS A 83 4.35 -2.69 18.74
N SER A 84 5.40 -1.97 19.12
CA SER A 84 6.77 -2.50 19.12
C SER A 84 7.22 -2.73 20.56
N ARG A 85 7.72 -3.94 20.86
CA ARG A 85 8.31 -4.30 22.16
C ARG A 85 9.58 -5.09 21.89
N ASN A 86 10.71 -4.67 22.45
CA ASN A 86 12.00 -5.37 22.32
C ASN A 86 12.37 -5.74 20.86
N LYS A 87 12.19 -4.82 19.91
CA LYS A 87 12.42 -5.01 18.46
C LYS A 87 11.50 -6.02 17.77
N GLN A 88 10.44 -6.50 18.43
CA GLN A 88 9.38 -7.30 17.84
C GLN A 88 8.11 -6.48 17.68
N TYR A 89 7.36 -6.75 16.61
CA TYR A 89 6.05 -6.16 16.38
C TYR A 89 4.96 -7.11 16.87
N ILE A 90 4.08 -6.57 17.70
CA ILE A 90 2.87 -7.24 18.15
C ILE A 90 1.71 -6.52 17.48
N PHE A 91 0.83 -7.29 16.88
CA PHE A 91 -0.31 -6.79 16.14
C PHE A 91 -1.59 -7.22 16.83
N ALA A 92 -2.58 -6.35 16.86
CA ALA A 92 -3.88 -6.63 17.43
C ALA A 92 -4.99 -6.14 16.52
N ASN A 93 -6.12 -6.86 16.50
CA ASN A 93 -7.32 -6.44 15.78
C ASN A 93 -8.07 -5.29 16.52
N SER A 94 -9.25 -4.93 16.01
CA SER A 94 -10.10 -3.89 16.61
C SER A 94 -10.48 -4.18 18.07
N ASP A 95 -10.67 -5.47 18.38
CA ASP A 95 -11.15 -5.97 19.67
C ASP A 95 -10.00 -6.10 20.69
N GLY A 96 -8.76 -5.88 20.26
CA GLY A 96 -7.57 -5.96 21.09
C GLY A 96 -6.96 -7.36 21.17
N ASN A 97 -7.49 -8.33 20.42
CA ASN A 97 -6.94 -9.68 20.33
C ASN A 97 -5.68 -9.65 19.45
N GLU A 98 -4.61 -10.32 19.91
CA GLU A 98 -3.38 -10.44 19.14
C GLU A 98 -3.63 -11.25 17.85
N VAL A 99 -3.05 -10.77 16.74
CA VAL A 99 -3.14 -11.42 15.44
C VAL A 99 -1.76 -11.79 14.93
N SER A 100 -1.69 -12.90 14.20
CA SER A 100 -0.43 -13.42 13.66
C SER A 100 0.09 -12.56 12.51
N LEU A 101 1.40 -12.65 12.25
CA LEU A 101 2.01 -12.01 11.07
C LEU A 101 1.44 -12.59 9.76
N GLN A 102 1.06 -13.88 9.75
CA GLN A 102 0.44 -14.56 8.62
C GLN A 102 -0.90 -13.92 8.23
N GLU A 103 -1.76 -13.65 9.21
CA GLU A 103 -3.06 -13.01 8.96
C GLU A 103 -2.90 -11.60 8.37
N ILE A 104 -1.89 -10.87 8.82
CA ILE A 104 -1.58 -9.53 8.30
C ILE A 104 -1.04 -9.62 6.89
N HIS A 105 -0.14 -10.58 6.64
CA HIS A 105 0.40 -10.82 5.33
C HIS A 105 -0.71 -11.13 4.35
N GLU A 106 -1.60 -12.07 4.65
CA GLU A 106 -2.76 -12.42 3.83
C GLU A 106 -3.68 -11.21 3.59
N TYR A 107 -3.96 -10.42 4.63
CA TYR A 107 -4.75 -9.20 4.47
C TYR A 107 -4.10 -8.20 3.49
N ILE A 108 -2.79 -7.96 3.64
CA ILE A 108 -2.04 -7.08 2.74
C ILE A 108 -2.01 -7.69 1.33
N GLN A 109 -1.80 -9.00 1.18
CA GLN A 109 -1.80 -9.69 -0.11
C GLN A 109 -3.16 -9.67 -0.81
N ASN A 110 -4.27 -9.56 -0.08
CA ASN A 110 -5.59 -9.45 -0.67
C ASN A 110 -5.97 -8.02 -1.08
N ASP A 111 -5.17 -7.01 -0.70
CA ASP A 111 -5.41 -5.61 -1.04
C ASP A 111 -4.24 -5.02 -1.86
N ILE A 112 -4.46 -4.84 -3.16
CA ILE A 112 -3.45 -4.29 -4.08
C ILE A 112 -2.96 -2.89 -3.69
N VAL A 113 -3.76 -2.10 -2.95
CA VAL A 113 -3.37 -0.78 -2.44
C VAL A 113 -2.34 -0.95 -1.35
N LEU A 114 -2.60 -1.83 -0.37
CA LEU A 114 -1.67 -2.12 0.71
C LEU A 114 -0.38 -2.74 0.18
N GLN A 115 -0.49 -3.65 -0.79
CA GLN A 115 0.66 -4.20 -1.49
C GLN A 115 1.55 -3.10 -2.08
N ARG A 116 0.98 -2.15 -2.83
CA ARG A 116 1.77 -1.09 -3.48
C ARG A 116 2.38 -0.12 -2.48
N LYS A 117 1.65 0.25 -1.42
CA LYS A 117 2.17 1.10 -0.35
C LYS A 117 3.35 0.45 0.37
N LEU A 118 3.23 -0.84 0.68
CA LEU A 118 4.29 -1.60 1.31
C LEU A 118 5.52 -1.77 0.38
N TYR A 119 5.29 -2.01 -0.91
CA TYR A 119 6.37 -2.04 -1.92
C TYR A 119 7.11 -0.70 -2.00
N ASN A 120 6.39 0.42 -1.98
CA ASN A 120 7.01 1.74 -1.98
C ASN A 120 7.90 1.95 -0.74
N MET A 121 7.42 1.54 0.44
CA MET A 121 8.22 1.58 1.67
C MET A 121 9.50 0.74 1.58
N TRP A 122 9.41 -0.46 1.01
CA TRP A 122 10.58 -1.30 0.72
C TRP A 122 11.55 -0.55 -0.19
N MET A 123 11.09 -0.08 -1.35
CA MET A 123 11.95 0.54 -2.36
C MET A 123 12.63 1.82 -1.84
N SER A 124 11.97 2.59 -0.96
CA SER A 124 12.59 3.75 -0.30
C SER A 124 13.70 3.38 0.70
N HIS A 125 13.76 2.13 1.17
CA HIS A 125 14.79 1.69 2.11
C HIS A 125 16.05 1.13 1.43
N TYR A 126 15.91 0.54 0.24
CA TYR A 126 17.00 -0.09 -0.52
C TYR A 126 17.56 0.80 -1.65
N ARG A 127 17.20 2.08 -1.68
CA ARG A 127 17.80 3.11 -2.56
C ARG A 127 18.72 3.98 -1.74
#